data_AF-Q89LL7-F1
#
_entry.id   AF-Q89LL7-F1
#
_cell.length_a   1.000
_cell.length_b   1.000
_cell.length_c   1.000
_cell.angle_alpha   90.00
_cell.angle_beta   90.00
_cell.angle_gamma   90.00
#
_symmetry.space_group_name_H-M   'P 1'
#
loop_
_entity.id
_entity.type
_entity.pdbx_description
1 polymer ?
#
loop_
_entity_poly.entity_id
_entity_poly.type
_entity_poly.pdbx_seq_one_letter_code
_entity_poly.pdbx_strand_id
1 'polypeptide(L)'
;MRAAVVSHPMLYQRSTGMAEKVQEHLRIRLGARLLKRIDAEREKNGRTRTDEIEALLEEALRKREMREIVKEAMREEMATSDFYEALVGKFKREGTK
;
A
#
# COMPACT_ATOMS: atom_id res chain seq x y z
N MET A 1 -14.64 -69.45 -7.69
CA MET A 1 -13.28 -69.13 -8.19
C MET A 1 -13.17 -67.62 -8.34
N ARG A 2 -11.99 -67.08 -7.99
CA ARG A 2 -11.66 -65.65 -7.85
C ARG A 2 -11.75 -64.85 -9.16
N ALA A 3 -12.13 -63.58 -9.06
CA ALA A 3 -11.28 -62.46 -9.46
C ALA A 3 -11.84 -61.14 -8.89
N ALA A 4 -11.06 -60.52 -8.01
CA ALA A 4 -11.27 -59.16 -7.55
C ALA A 4 -10.82 -58.17 -8.64
N VAL A 5 -11.59 -57.12 -8.87
CA VAL A 5 -11.09 -55.91 -9.55
C VAL A 5 -11.36 -54.74 -8.63
N VAL A 6 -10.25 -54.23 -8.09
CA VAL A 6 -10.15 -53.10 -7.20
C VAL A 6 -10.31 -51.83 -8.04
N SER A 7 -11.50 -51.23 -8.04
CA SER A 7 -11.68 -49.87 -8.54
C SER A 7 -11.14 -48.90 -7.49
N HIS A 8 -9.94 -48.41 -7.75
CA HIS A 8 -9.28 -47.38 -6.96
C HIS A 8 -10.16 -46.12 -6.92
N PRO A 9 -10.43 -45.52 -5.74
CA PRO A 9 -11.00 -44.19 -5.70
C PRO A 9 -10.00 -43.21 -6.33
N MET A 10 -10.42 -42.55 -7.40
CA MET A 10 -9.70 -41.44 -8.02
C MET A 10 -9.49 -40.38 -6.93
N LEU A 11 -8.27 -40.31 -6.40
CA LEU A 11 -7.81 -39.17 -5.62
C LEU A 11 -7.89 -37.97 -6.53
N TYR A 12 -8.91 -37.13 -6.32
CA TYR A 12 -8.93 -35.78 -6.88
C TYR A 12 -7.63 -35.11 -6.44
N GLN A 13 -6.71 -34.94 -7.40
CA GLN A 13 -5.60 -34.02 -7.26
C GLN A 13 -6.20 -32.69 -6.81
N ARG A 14 -5.85 -32.24 -5.60
CA ARG A 14 -5.92 -30.81 -5.27
C ARG A 14 -5.02 -30.13 -6.30
N SER A 15 -5.60 -29.63 -7.38
CA SER A 15 -4.95 -28.61 -8.17
C SER A 15 -4.66 -27.48 -7.21
N THR A 16 -3.38 -27.32 -6.90
CA THR A 16 -2.85 -26.13 -6.26
C THR A 16 -3.40 -24.94 -7.02
N GLY A 17 -4.32 -24.21 -6.40
CA GLY A 17 -4.81 -22.94 -6.90
C GLY A 17 -3.63 -21.99 -6.99
N MET A 18 -2.94 -21.99 -8.13
CA MET A 18 -2.20 -20.83 -8.56
C MET A 18 -3.26 -19.75 -8.68
N ALA A 19 -3.25 -18.81 -7.74
CA ALA A 19 -3.99 -17.58 -7.89
C ALA A 19 -3.58 -17.00 -9.24
N GLU A 20 -4.45 -17.13 -10.24
CA GLU A 20 -4.28 -16.40 -11.50
C GLU A 20 -4.11 -14.94 -11.08
N LYS A 21 -2.93 -14.38 -11.36
CA LYS A 21 -2.71 -12.95 -11.17
C LYS A 21 -3.66 -12.27 -12.14
N VAL A 22 -4.81 -11.84 -11.64
CA VAL A 22 -5.77 -11.04 -12.40
C VAL A 22 -5.08 -9.72 -12.71
N GLN A 23 -4.42 -9.65 -13.86
CA GLN A 23 -3.85 -8.42 -14.37
C GLN A 23 -4.95 -7.69 -15.13
N GLU A 24 -5.43 -6.59 -14.55
CA GLU A 24 -6.39 -5.72 -15.20
C GLU A 24 -5.69 -4.82 -16.24
N HIS A 25 -6.30 -4.69 -17.42
CA HIS A 25 -5.78 -3.81 -18.46
C HIS A 25 -6.42 -2.42 -18.35
N LEU A 26 -5.61 -1.42 -17.98
CA LEU A 26 -6.03 -0.03 -17.90
C LEU A 26 -5.62 0.77 -19.14
N ARG A 27 -6.57 1.53 -19.73
CA ARG A 27 -6.28 2.51 -20.79
C ARG A 27 -6.37 3.93 -20.24
N ILE A 28 -5.27 4.66 -20.31
CA ILE A 28 -5.17 6.06 -19.86
C ILE A 28 -4.55 6.94 -20.94
N ARG A 29 -4.92 8.22 -20.95
CA ARG A 29 -4.27 9.24 -21.78
C ARG A 29 -3.32 10.05 -20.92
N LEU A 30 -2.05 10.11 -21.33
CA LEU A 30 -1.02 10.88 -20.65
C LEU A 30 -0.58 12.05 -21.52
N GLY A 31 -0.25 13.18 -20.89
CA GLY A 31 0.35 14.30 -21.59
C GLY A 31 1.74 13.95 -22.13
N ALA A 32 2.11 14.50 -23.29
CA ALA A 32 3.35 14.17 -23.99
C ALA A 32 4.62 14.39 -23.12
N ARG A 33 4.63 15.45 -22.29
CA ARG A 33 5.76 15.74 -21.39
C ARG A 33 5.93 14.64 -20.32
N LEU A 34 4.84 14.14 -19.76
CA LEU A 34 4.88 13.09 -18.75
C LEU A 34 5.30 11.76 -19.39
N LEU A 35 4.77 11.43 -20.56
CA LEU A 35 5.15 10.23 -21.30
C LEU A 35 6.65 10.19 -21.60
N LYS A 36 7.23 11.32 -22.06
CA LYS A 36 8.68 11.44 -22.29
C LYS A 36 9.51 11.20 -21.03
N ARG A 37 9.03 11.68 -19.87
CA ARG A 37 9.73 11.47 -18.59
C ARG A 37 9.69 9.99 -18.19
N ILE A 38 8.53 9.34 -18.30
CA ILE A 38 8.39 7.91 -18.02
C ILE A 38 9.31 7.09 -18.95
N ASP A 39 9.41 7.48 -20.22
CA ASP A 39 10.28 6.81 -21.18
C ASP A 39 11.77 6.97 -20.85
N ALA A 40 12.19 8.13 -20.33
CA ALA A 40 13.57 8.33 -19.87
C ALA A 40 13.88 7.51 -18.61
N GLU A 41 12.97 7.50 -17.62
CA GLU A 41 13.17 6.75 -16.38
C GLU A 41 13.15 5.24 -16.61
N ARG A 42 12.23 4.72 -17.44
CA ARG A 42 12.19 3.27 -17.76
C ARG A 42 13.48 2.81 -18.42
N GLU A 43 14.08 3.63 -19.29
CA GLU A 43 15.34 3.31 -19.97
C GLU A 43 16.50 3.28 -18.98
N LYS A 44 16.56 4.28 -18.09
CA LYS A 44 17.56 4.35 -17.02
C LYS A 44 17.46 3.17 -16.05
N ASN A 45 16.24 2.73 -15.73
CA ASN A 45 15.97 1.69 -14.73
C ASN A 45 15.93 0.27 -15.34
N GLY A 46 16.03 0.14 -16.67
CA GLY A 46 15.93 -1.15 -17.36
C GLY A 46 14.56 -1.81 -17.23
N ARG A 47 13.49 -1.03 -17.15
CA ARG A 47 12.11 -1.50 -16.91
C ARG A 47 11.23 -1.37 -18.13
N THR A 48 10.13 -2.13 -18.14
CA THR A 48 9.04 -1.84 -19.09
C THR A 48 8.32 -0.56 -18.70
N ARG A 49 7.56 0.03 -19.64
CA ARG A 49 6.76 1.21 -19.34
C ARG A 49 5.71 0.91 -18.26
N THR A 50 5.13 -0.29 -18.28
CA THR A 50 4.14 -0.72 -17.28
C THR A 50 4.77 -0.80 -15.90
N ASP A 51 5.90 -1.50 -15.76
CA ASP A 51 6.57 -1.66 -14.46
C ASP A 51 7.03 -0.32 -13.88
N GLU A 52 7.49 0.60 -14.74
CA GLU A 52 7.88 1.94 -14.30
C GLU A 52 6.66 2.76 -13.84
N ILE A 53 5.53 2.67 -14.55
CA ILE A 53 4.28 3.33 -14.12
C ILE A 53 3.81 2.75 -12.79
N GLU A 54 3.84 1.42 -12.62
CA GLU A 54 3.46 0.74 -11.38
C GLU A 54 4.34 1.19 -10.22
N ALA A 55 5.67 1.15 -10.38
CA ALA A 55 6.61 1.60 -9.36
C ALA A 55 6.39 3.05 -8.93
N LEU A 56 6.15 3.95 -9.90
CA LEU A 56 5.87 5.37 -9.63
C LEU A 56 4.54 5.57 -8.89
N LEU A 57 3.50 4.80 -9.24
CA LEU A 57 2.20 4.87 -8.58
C LEU A 57 2.29 4.35 -7.15
N GLU A 58 2.95 3.22 -6.92
CA GLU A 58 3.17 2.69 -5.57
C GLU A 58 3.97 3.66 -4.71
N GLU A 59 5.04 4.26 -5.24
CA GLU A 59 5.83 5.23 -4.51
C GLU A 59 5.00 6.46 -4.13
N ALA A 60 4.18 6.96 -5.06
CA ALA A 60 3.29 8.08 -4.80
C ALA A 60 2.25 7.76 -3.72
N LEU A 61 1.66 6.55 -3.74
CA LEU A 61 0.71 6.09 -2.74
C LEU A 61 1.38 5.97 -1.36
N ARG A 62 2.53 5.28 -1.27
CA ARG A 62 3.31 5.18 -0.02
C ARG A 62 3.66 6.55 0.56
N LYS A 63 4.10 7.48 -0.28
CA LYS A 63 4.41 8.86 0.14
C LYS A 63 3.17 9.60 0.64
N ARG A 64 2.00 9.37 0.03
CA ARG A 64 0.75 9.98 0.47
C ARG A 64 0.32 9.41 1.81
N GLU A 65 0.33 8.10 1.98
CA GLU A 65 0.00 7.42 3.24
C GLU A 65 0.91 7.91 4.38
N MET A 66 2.23 7.95 4.14
CA MET A 66 3.18 8.46 5.13
C MET A 66 2.89 9.91 5.53
N ARG A 67 2.49 10.77 4.58
CA ARG A 67 2.12 12.17 4.90
C ARG A 67 0.87 12.26 5.74
N GLU A 68 -0.12 11.38 5.52
CA GLU A 68 -1.31 11.35 6.36
C GLU A 68 -0.99 10.85 7.77
N ILE A 69 -0.18 9.79 7.91
CA ILE A 69 0.30 9.32 9.21
C ILE A 69 1.03 10.42 9.98
N VAL A 70 1.96 11.13 9.33
CA VAL A 70 2.69 12.23 9.97
C VAL A 70 1.75 13.36 10.39
N LYS A 71 0.76 13.71 9.57
CA LYS A 71 -0.23 14.74 9.94
C LYS A 71 -1.07 14.33 11.14
N GLU A 72 -1.48 13.06 11.21
CA GLU A 72 -2.24 12.53 12.34
C GLU A 72 -1.40 12.56 13.63
N ALA A 73 -0.16 12.05 13.56
CA ALA A 73 0.76 12.11 14.69
C ALA A 73 1.03 13.55 15.17
N MET A 74 1.23 14.49 14.24
CA MET A 74 1.42 15.91 14.60
C MET A 74 0.17 16.52 15.24
N ARG A 75 -1.04 16.14 14.82
CA ARG A 75 -2.28 16.60 15.46
C ARG A 75 -2.41 16.07 16.89
N GLU A 76 -2.03 14.82 17.13
CA GLU A 76 -2.04 14.21 18.47
C GLU A 76 -1.00 14.84 19.39
N GLU A 77 0.21 15.12 18.90
CA GLU A 77 1.25 15.83 19.66
C GLU A 77 0.83 17.27 20.01
N MET A 78 0.22 18.01 19.07
CA MET A 78 -0.29 19.34 19.37
C MET A 78 -1.45 19.30 20.39
N ALA A 79 -2.37 18.35 20.26
CA ALA A 79 -3.49 18.20 21.21
C ALA A 79 -3.01 17.84 22.63
N THR A 80 -1.95 17.03 22.75
CA THR A 80 -1.35 16.69 24.05
C THR A 80 -0.57 17.88 24.63
N SER A 81 0.21 18.60 23.81
CA SER A 81 0.90 19.83 24.23
C SER A 81 -0.08 20.88 24.77
N ASP A 82 -1.16 21.17 24.04
CA ASP A 82 -2.19 22.13 24.45
C ASP A 82 -2.90 21.70 25.75
N PHE A 83 -3.09 20.39 25.94
CA PHE A 83 -3.64 19.83 27.17
C PHE A 83 -2.72 20.02 28.38
N TYR A 84 -1.41 19.79 28.21
CA TYR A 84 -0.43 20.03 29.27
C TYR A 84 -0.33 21.51 29.65
N GLU A 85 -0.34 22.43 28.68
CA GLU A 85 -0.37 23.86 28.96
C GLU A 85 -1.63 24.28 29.73
N ALA A 86 -2.79 23.75 29.35
CA ALA A 86 -4.05 24.00 30.05
C ALA A 86 -4.04 23.47 31.49
N LEU A 87 -3.46 22.28 31.74
CA LEU A 87 -3.28 21.71 33.07
C LEU A 87 -2.35 22.56 33.94
N VAL A 88 -1.16 22.90 33.43
CA VAL A 88 -0.19 23.73 34.16
C VAL A 88 -0.76 25.12 34.46
N GLY A 89 -1.51 25.71 33.53
CA GLY A 89 -2.21 26.98 33.72
C GLY A 89 -3.37 26.93 34.73
N LYS A 90 -3.95 25.75 35.01
CA LYS A 90 -4.92 25.55 36.10
C LYS A 90 -4.22 25.42 37.45
N PHE A 91 -3.16 24.62 37.54
CA PHE A 91 -2.40 24.45 38.80
C PHE A 91 -1.78 25.77 39.32
N LYS A 92 -1.28 26.64 38.43
CA LYS A 92 -0.78 27.97 38.84
C LYS A 92 -1.86 28.87 39.46
N ARG A 93 -3.13 28.68 39.11
CA ARG A 93 -4.26 29.47 39.65
C ARG A 93 -4.79 28.95 40.97
N GLU A 94 -4.54 27.68 41.30
CA GLU A 94 -5.01 27.06 42.55
C GLU A 94 -3.95 27.11 43.67
N GLY A 95 -2.66 27.17 43.35
CA GLY A 95 -1.55 27.23 44.32
C GLY A 95 -1.22 28.62 44.90
N THR A 96 -2.07 29.64 44.70
CA THR A 96 -1.89 31.02 45.19
C THR A 96 -2.90 31.40 46.29
N LYS A 97 -3.20 30.45 47.19
CA LYS A 97 -3.95 30.71 48.44
C LYS A 97 -3.10 30.39 49.65
#